data_AF-A0A1E7HYR5-F1
#
_entry.id   AF-A0A1E7HYR5-F1
#
_cell.length_a   1.000
_cell.length_b   1.000
_cell.length_c   1.000
_cell.angle_alpha   90.00
_cell.angle_beta   90.00
_cell.angle_gamma   90.00
#
_symmetry.space_group_name_H-M   'P 1'
#
loop_
_entity.id
_entity.type
_entity.pdbx_description
1 polymer ?
#
loop_
_entity_poly.entity_id
_entity_poly.type
_entity_poly.pdbx_seq_one_letter_code
_entity_poly.pdbx_strand_id
1 'polypeptide(L)' 'MFEKFFECPSRIKTLREGPGGPLLEGFTTELYQVGYAEGTGRKHIRAAEHLIHWTETIKGSSLLLTFVAISGKENPCLGH' A
#
# COMPACT_ATOMS: atom_id res chain seq x y z
N MET A 1 -3.81 6.81 -10.26
CA MET A 1 -3.87 7.49 -8.97
C MET A 1 -2.73 7.14 -8.04
N PHE A 2 -2.23 5.91 -8.07
CA PHE A 2 -0.99 5.55 -7.36
C PHE A 2 0.19 6.47 -7.70
N GLU A 3 0.26 7.02 -8.91
CA GLU A 3 1.27 8.00 -9.34
C GLU A 3 1.30 9.28 -8.48
N LYS A 4 0.22 9.59 -7.73
CA LYS A 4 0.20 10.73 -6.79
C LYS A 4 0.95 10.46 -5.50
N PHE A 5 1.25 9.20 -5.20
CA PHE A 5 1.91 8.77 -3.97
C PHE A 5 3.18 7.94 -4.22
N PHE A 6 3.39 7.43 -5.43
CA PHE A 6 4.53 6.58 -5.77
C PHE A 6 5.11 7.02 -7.11
N GLU A 7 6.43 7.18 -7.16
CA GLU A 7 7.14 7.55 -8.38
C GLU A 7 7.61 6.31 -9.16
N CYS A 8 7.80 5.18 -8.49
CA CYS A 8 8.38 3.98 -9.07
C CYS A 8 7.34 3.21 -9.92
N PRO A 9 7.51 3.10 -11.26
CA PRO A 9 6.50 2.47 -12.13
C PRO A 9 6.29 0.98 -11.85
N SER A 10 7.35 0.26 -11.49
CA SER A 10 7.26 -1.16 -11.13
C SER A 10 6.38 -1.34 -9.88
N ARG A 11 6.50 -0.45 -8.90
CA ARG A 11 5.67 -0.47 -7.69
C ARG A 11 4.20 -0.21 -7.98
N ILE A 12 3.91 0.79 -8.82
CA ILE A 12 2.54 1.09 -9.27
C ILE A 12 1.94 -0.12 -10.01
N LYS A 13 2.73 -0.76 -10.87
CA LYS A 13 2.30 -1.96 -11.59
C LYS A 13 1.95 -3.09 -10.64
N THR A 14 2.80 -3.37 -9.64
CA THR A 14 2.52 -4.38 -8.61
C THR A 14 1.24 -4.09 -7.84
N LEU A 15 0.99 -2.84 -7.45
CA LEU A 15 -0.23 -2.44 -6.76
C LEU A 15 -1.48 -2.68 -7.62
N ARG A 16 -1.41 -2.34 -8.92
CA ARG A 16 -2.53 -2.53 -9.86
C ARG A 16 -2.84 -3.98 -10.16
N GLU A 17 -1.81 -4.80 -10.32
CA GLU A 17 -1.94 -6.22 -10.69
C GLU A 17 -2.19 -7.14 -9.48
N GLY A 18 -2.00 -6.62 -8.25
CA GLY A 18 -2.17 -7.38 -7.02
C GLY A 18 -3.63 -7.68 -6.64
N PRO A 19 -3.86 -8.54 -5.62
CA PRO A 19 -5.18 -9.07 -5.21
C PRO A 19 -6.16 -8.04 -4.62
N GLY A 20 -5.92 -6.76 -4.82
CA GLY A 20 -6.84 -5.68 -4.45
C GLY A 20 -6.64 -4.43 -5.27
N GLY A 21 -6.02 -4.54 -6.46
CA GLY A 21 -5.64 -3.38 -7.28
C GLY A 21 -6.78 -2.39 -7.52
N PRO A 22 -7.97 -2.82 -8.00
CA PRO A 22 -9.10 -1.91 -8.20
C PRO A 22 -9.57 -1.22 -6.91
N LEU A 23 -9.59 -1.93 -5.77
CA LEU A 23 -9.96 -1.37 -4.47
C LEU A 23 -8.92 -0.36 -3.98
N LEU A 24 -7.64 -0.68 -4.11
CA LEU A 24 -6.54 0.21 -3.73
C LEU A 24 -6.47 1.46 -4.61
N GLU A 25 -6.79 1.34 -5.90
CA GLU A 25 -6.84 2.49 -6.83
C GLU A 25 -7.97 3.46 -6.43
N GLY A 26 -9.15 2.93 -6.07
CA GLY A 26 -10.26 3.72 -5.52
C GLY A 26 -9.89 4.38 -4.19
N PHE A 27 -9.33 3.61 -3.24
CA PHE A 27 -8.87 4.14 -1.95
C PHE A 27 -7.82 5.26 -2.13
N THR A 28 -6.90 5.10 -3.07
CA THR A 28 -5.88 6.11 -3.39
C THR A 28 -6.50 7.39 -3.96
N THR A 29 -7.59 7.27 -4.72
CA THR A 29 -8.36 8.40 -5.22
C THR A 29 -8.98 9.20 -4.08
N GLU A 30 -9.61 8.54 -3.13
CA GLU A 30 -10.18 9.19 -1.94
C GLU A 30 -9.12 9.92 -1.10
N LEU A 31 -7.98 9.26 -0.83
CA LEU A 31 -6.87 9.86 -0.09
C LEU A 31 -6.38 11.16 -0.74
N TYR A 32 -6.28 11.17 -2.08
CA TYR A 32 -5.87 12.38 -2.80
C TYR A 32 -6.93 13.48 -2.75
N GLN A 33 -8.21 13.13 -2.93
CA GLN A 33 -9.30 14.11 -2.90
C GLN A 33 -9.45 14.78 -1.54
N VAL A 34 -9.22 14.04 -0.45
CA VAL A 34 -9.21 14.56 0.92
C VAL A 34 -7.95 15.41 1.20
N GLY A 35 -6.93 15.34 0.34
CA GLY A 35 -5.72 16.16 0.45
C GLY A 35 -4.67 15.58 1.39
N TYR A 36 -4.59 14.26 1.53
CA TYR A 36 -3.52 13.62 2.30
C TYR A 36 -2.14 13.96 1.72
N ALA A 37 -1.23 14.35 2.60
CA ALA A 37 0.18 14.52 2.24
C ALA A 37 0.76 13.19 1.74
N GLU A 38 1.71 13.28 0.81
CA GLU A 38 2.23 12.12 0.09
C GLU A 38 2.75 11.02 1.02
N GLY A 39 3.60 11.37 1.99
CA GLY A 39 4.18 10.42 2.94
C GLY A 39 3.12 9.71 3.79
N THR A 40 2.07 10.42 4.20
CA THR A 40 0.96 9.85 4.97
C THR A 40 0.11 8.93 4.10
N GLY A 41 -0.22 9.36 2.86
CA GLY A 41 -0.96 8.54 1.91
C GLY A 41 -0.22 7.22 1.57
N ARG A 42 1.11 7.27 1.36
CA ARG A 42 1.92 6.05 1.15
C ARG A 42 1.78 5.05 2.31
N LYS A 43 1.78 5.53 3.56
CA LYS A 43 1.62 4.68 4.75
C LYS A 43 0.24 4.01 4.78
N HIS A 44 -0.82 4.76 4.49
CA HIS A 44 -2.18 4.22 4.41
C HIS A 44 -2.33 3.18 3.29
N ILE A 45 -1.77 3.44 2.10
CA ILE A 45 -1.84 2.50 0.98
C ILE A 45 -1.10 1.19 1.31
N ARG A 46 0.08 1.25 1.94
CA ARG A 46 0.80 0.05 2.40
C ARG A 46 0.00 -0.74 3.44
N ALA A 47 -0.61 -0.06 4.40
CA ALA A 47 -1.45 -0.71 5.41
C ALA A 47 -2.66 -1.40 4.78
N ALA A 48 -3.31 -0.76 3.80
CA ALA A 48 -4.43 -1.34 3.06
C ALA A 48 -4.00 -2.55 2.22
N GLU A 49 -2.87 -2.47 1.50
CA GLU A 49 -2.33 -3.61 0.76
C GLU A 49 -2.01 -4.79 1.68
N HIS A 50 -1.38 -4.53 2.82
CA HIS A 50 -1.12 -5.56 3.84
C HIS A 50 -2.41 -6.16 4.39
N LEU A 51 -3.45 -5.36 4.62
CA LEU A 51 -4.75 -5.85 5.08
C LEU A 51 -5.38 -6.77 4.03
N ILE A 52 -5.36 -6.39 2.76
CA ILE A 52 -5.90 -7.19 1.65
C ILE A 52 -5.14 -8.51 1.53
N HIS A 53 -3.81 -8.44 1.51
CA HIS A 53 -2.97 -9.63 1.50
C HIS A 53 -3.29 -10.53 2.71
N TRP A 54 -3.42 -9.93 3.90
CA TRP A 54 -3.82 -10.66 5.10
C TRP A 54 -5.19 -11.33 4.93
N THR A 55 -6.22 -10.63 4.44
CA THR A 55 -7.54 -11.24 4.21
C THR A 55 -7.52 -12.42 3.24
N GLU A 56 -6.64 -12.38 2.24
CA GLU A 56 -6.40 -13.53 1.36
C GLU A 56 -5.66 -14.67 2.09
N THR A 57 -4.76 -14.37 3.03
CA THR A 57 -4.10 -15.40 3.86
C THR A 57 -5.00 -16.02 4.93
N ILE A 58 -6.02 -15.32 5.44
CA ILE A 58 -6.96 -15.89 6.43
C ILE A 58 -7.86 -16.94 5.79
N LYS A 59 -8.06 -16.90 4.47
CA LYS A 59 -8.64 -18.05 3.75
C LYS A 59 -7.78 -19.32 3.91
N GLY A 60 -6.57 -19.22 4.48
CA GLY A 60 -5.61 -20.32 4.69
C GLY A 60 -5.08 -20.54 6.12
N SER A 61 -4.78 -19.54 6.98
CA SER A 61 -4.33 -19.79 8.39
C SER A 61 -4.19 -18.55 9.29
N SER A 62 -4.20 -18.81 10.60
CA SER A 62 -4.34 -17.91 11.77
C SER A 62 -3.23 -16.86 12.04
N LEU A 63 -3.69 -15.62 12.23
CA LEU A 63 -3.22 -14.45 13.03
C LEU A 63 -1.88 -14.54 13.80
N LEU A 64 -0.87 -13.69 13.45
CA LEU A 64 -0.04 -12.93 14.45
C LEU A 64 1.07 -11.94 13.97
N LEU A 65 1.29 -11.63 12.68
CA LEU A 65 2.56 -10.96 12.28
C LEU A 65 2.49 -9.60 11.53
N THR A 66 1.37 -8.88 11.50
CA THR A 66 1.30 -7.67 10.63
C THR A 66 1.75 -6.36 11.30
N PHE A 67 1.69 -6.25 12.63
CA PHE A 67 1.98 -4.97 13.31
C PHE A 67 3.48 -4.60 13.32
N VAL A 68 4.38 -5.58 13.33
CA VAL A 68 5.84 -5.35 13.37
C VAL A 68 6.45 -5.03 12.00
N ALA A 69 5.84 -5.49 10.90
CA ALA A 69 6.36 -5.22 9.54
C ALA A 69 6.17 -3.77 9.08
N ILE A 70 5.17 -3.05 9.62
CA ILE A 70 4.82 -1.68 9.22
C ILE A 70 5.88 -0.65 9.71
N SER A 71 6.61 -0.96 10.78
CA SER A 71 7.61 -0.04 11.38
C SER A 71 9.05 -0.26 10.90
N GLY A 72 9.35 -1.29 10.09
CA GLY A 72 10.72 -1.84 10.03
C GLY A 72 11.41 -1.95 8.67
N LYS A 73 10.90 -1.42 7.56
CA LYS A 73 11.64 -1.38 6.28
C LYS A 73 11.42 -0.07 5.53
N GLU A 74 12.14 0.96 5.96
CA GLU A 74 12.70 1.92 5.01
C GLU A 74 13.78 1.16 4.22
N ASN A 75 13.58 1.01 2.92
CA ASN A 75 14.57 0.47 1.99
C ASN A 75 14.65 1.41 0.78
N PRO A 76 15.83 1.52 0.17
CA PRO A 76 16.46 2.80 -0.12
C PRO A 76 16.21 3.21 -1.56
N CYS A 77 15.21 4.06 -1.76
CA CYS A 77 15.27 5.04 -2.85
C CYS A 77 15.58 6.39 -2.21
N LEU A 78 16.74 6.45 -1.56
CA LEU A 78 17.41 7.66 -1.12
C LEU A 78 18.39 8.03 -2.24
N GLY A 79 18.15 9.15 -2.89
CA GLY A 79 19.01 9.71 -3.92
C GLY A 79 18.33 10.93 -4.52
N HIS A 80 18.81 12.10 -4.10
CA HIS A 80 18.42 13.45 -4.49
C HIS A 80 18.44 13.66 -6.01
#